data_AF-A0AAF0LYJ6-F1
#
_entry.id   AF-A0AAF0LYJ6-F1
#
_cell.length_a   1.000
_cell.length_b   1.000
_cell.length_c   1.000
_cell.angle_alpha   90.00
_cell.angle_beta   90.00
_cell.angle_gamma   90.00
#
_symmetry.space_group_name_H-M   'P 1'
#
loop_
_entity.id
_entity.type
_entity.pdbx_description
1 polymer ?
#
loop_
_entity_poly.entity_id
_entity_poly.type
_entity_poly.pdbx_seq_one_letter_code
_entity_poly.pdbx_strand_id
1 'polypeptide(L)'
;MIRILRALRARDDERGVALVAVVGIGMVVMVLVATLVTVATSGARLTTNDRDWARAAAAAYAGIADYQARLNADNGYGNYGDPTSPFSRETGSVFPKGAGGNSAFDSQSGGRWVDVPSVKGATSSGSYRYAVDNSKLTSQGVLRVQATGRSGSTTRSFIANVRPDGFSNYLYFTNYESQDPSVSNETYTCAGFGCKAPCTSQYRPLALPSTCQFIQFAAGDTLEGPVRSNDQFRICGATFKSTVQSVYGWSNAGCTGTTPKFTVNPTTSSTLTPPATISDLRDYMRTDLAATTNTAEGAGCLYTGPTKITFLGNGKMNVVSPLTVKTTVTGTANRSGGLLSGGDAPARCGDVAALHDDDGATIAVPKNNLVFVQNEPSARAGGAQDPNLWSASTFKNQPTACTNTTRASTATSLPSNGVGFPEVGATNEADPTAGLGNKVTDPYGCDNGDVFVKGVVDKAVTVAAENYAYVTGDITYPATRSASTVLGLIGQQAVWVWNPANSAKVPYKAANRRIDAAILSNDGTFAVQNYTLGSGRGTLTVNGSIAQNFRGAVGTGSGSSGYLKDYEYDDSLATYTPPKFPQPTVTTYRVATQLESKTAYAATGAPSP
;
A
#
# COMPACT_ATOMS: atom_id res chain seq x y z
N MET A 1 12.59 -79.17 32.01
CA MET A 1 11.35 -79.95 32.22
C MET A 1 11.38 -81.26 31.40
N ILE A 2 12.34 -82.16 31.63
CA ILE A 2 12.66 -83.27 30.69
C ILE A 2 12.10 -84.65 31.15
N ARG A 3 11.54 -84.75 32.37
CA ARG A 3 11.04 -86.03 32.93
C ARG A 3 9.56 -86.35 32.70
N ILE A 4 8.76 -85.44 32.12
CA ILE A 4 7.30 -85.63 31.97
C ILE A 4 6.95 -86.41 30.68
N LEU A 5 7.81 -86.38 29.66
CA LEU A 5 7.55 -86.95 28.33
C LEU A 5 7.64 -88.50 28.22
N ARG A 6 7.84 -89.24 29.32
CA ARG A 6 7.92 -90.72 29.30
C ARG A 6 6.76 -91.46 29.99
N ALA A 7 5.80 -90.75 30.59
CA ALA A 7 4.69 -91.37 31.33
C ALA A 7 3.38 -91.55 30.52
N LEU A 8 3.30 -91.02 29.30
CA LEU A 8 2.07 -90.97 28.49
C LEU A 8 2.04 -92.00 27.35
N ARG A 9 2.52 -93.23 27.59
CA ARG A 9 2.58 -94.28 26.57
C ARG A 9 2.01 -95.64 27.03
N ALA A 10 0.83 -95.61 27.64
CA ALA A 10 -0.04 -96.78 27.80
C ALA A 10 -1.45 -96.39 28.31
N ARG A 11 -2.33 -95.91 27.40
CA ARG A 11 -3.79 -96.13 27.42
C ARG A 11 -4.44 -95.40 26.24
N ASP A 12 -5.23 -96.15 25.47
CA ASP A 12 -6.02 -95.63 24.37
C ASP A 12 -7.16 -94.76 24.89
N ASP A 13 -7.11 -93.46 24.60
CA ASP A 13 -8.28 -92.57 24.58
C ASP A 13 -7.94 -91.29 23.78
N GLU A 14 -7.71 -91.44 22.47
CA GLU A 14 -7.32 -90.35 21.56
C GLU A 14 -8.35 -89.21 21.44
N ARG A 15 -9.54 -89.38 22.03
CA ARG A 15 -10.62 -88.39 22.03
C ARG A 15 -10.36 -87.18 22.94
N GLY A 16 -9.49 -87.30 23.94
CA GLY A 16 -9.19 -86.22 24.89
C GLY A 16 -8.14 -85.21 24.39
N VAL A 17 -7.01 -85.70 23.86
CA VAL A 17 -5.88 -84.84 23.45
C VAL A 17 -6.19 -84.03 22.20
N ALA A 18 -6.94 -84.61 21.25
CA ALA A 18 -7.40 -83.90 20.06
C ALA A 18 -8.27 -82.68 20.41
N LEU A 19 -9.15 -82.80 21.41
CA LEU A 19 -9.99 -81.70 21.88
C LEU A 19 -9.14 -80.55 22.46
N VAL A 20 -8.16 -80.87 23.31
CA VAL A 20 -7.27 -79.86 23.93
C VAL A 20 -6.39 -79.17 22.88
N ALA A 21 -5.88 -79.92 21.89
CA ALA A 21 -5.10 -79.35 20.79
C ALA A 21 -5.96 -78.41 19.91
N VAL A 22 -7.17 -78.82 19.54
CA VAL A 22 -8.10 -78.01 18.74
C VAL A 22 -8.57 -76.77 19.50
N VAL A 23 -8.86 -76.86 20.80
CA VAL A 23 -9.21 -75.69 21.63
C VAL A 23 -8.01 -74.76 21.82
N GLY A 24 -6.80 -75.30 22.02
CA GLY A 24 -5.57 -74.50 22.15
C GLY A 24 -5.23 -73.74 20.86
N ILE A 25 -5.25 -74.41 19.71
CA ILE A 25 -5.05 -73.79 18.39
C ILE A 25 -6.20 -72.81 18.11
N GLY A 26 -7.44 -73.17 18.43
CA GLY A 26 -8.61 -72.30 18.28
C GLY A 26 -8.50 -71.01 19.11
N MET A 27 -8.04 -71.08 20.36
CA MET A 27 -7.76 -69.89 21.18
C MET A 27 -6.66 -69.03 20.57
N VAL A 28 -5.55 -69.62 20.14
CA VAL A 28 -4.44 -68.86 19.52
C VAL A 28 -4.92 -68.17 18.23
N VAL A 29 -5.65 -68.86 17.37
CA VAL A 29 -6.23 -68.26 16.15
C VAL A 29 -7.24 -67.16 16.48
N MET A 30 -8.11 -67.35 17.48
CA MET A 30 -9.08 -66.32 17.90
C MET A 30 -8.40 -65.08 18.49
N VAL A 31 -7.32 -65.23 19.27
CA VAL A 31 -6.50 -64.10 19.76
C VAL A 31 -5.79 -63.39 18.60
N LEU A 32 -5.30 -64.14 17.61
CA LEU A 32 -4.61 -63.57 16.45
C LEU A 32 -5.57 -62.85 15.49
N VAL A 33 -6.79 -63.36 15.31
CA VAL A 33 -7.88 -62.67 14.59
C VAL A 33 -8.35 -61.44 15.36
N ALA A 34 -8.55 -61.53 16.68
CA ALA A 34 -8.95 -60.40 17.50
C ALA A 34 -7.91 -59.26 17.47
N THR A 35 -6.62 -59.58 17.61
CA THR A 35 -5.53 -58.59 17.52
C THR A 35 -5.42 -57.99 16.12
N LEU A 36 -5.55 -58.77 15.04
CA LEU A 36 -5.63 -58.24 13.68
C LEU A 36 -6.81 -57.29 13.49
N VAL A 37 -8.00 -57.61 14.02
CA VAL A 37 -9.17 -56.72 13.97
C VAL A 37 -8.94 -55.45 14.80
N THR A 38 -8.31 -55.53 15.98
CA THR A 38 -7.96 -54.36 16.79
C THR A 38 -6.91 -53.47 16.10
N VAL A 39 -5.88 -54.05 15.49
CA VAL A 39 -4.86 -53.29 14.73
C VAL A 39 -5.45 -52.68 13.46
N ALA A 40 -6.29 -53.41 12.72
CA ALA A 40 -6.96 -52.89 11.53
C ALA A 40 -7.96 -51.77 11.87
N THR A 41 -8.73 -51.89 12.95
CA THR A 41 -9.70 -50.84 13.36
C THR A 41 -9.02 -49.61 13.96
N SER A 42 -7.91 -49.77 14.70
CA SER A 42 -7.12 -48.64 15.18
C SER A 42 -6.37 -47.94 14.05
N GLY A 43 -5.75 -48.69 13.14
CA GLY A 43 -5.11 -48.16 11.92
C GLY A 43 -6.10 -47.46 11.00
N ALA A 44 -7.31 -48.00 10.81
CA ALA A 44 -8.37 -47.36 10.06
C ALA A 44 -8.83 -46.04 10.71
N ARG A 45 -9.01 -46.01 12.04
CA ARG A 45 -9.36 -44.79 12.79
C ARG A 45 -8.28 -43.72 12.70
N LEU A 46 -7.01 -44.11 12.83
CA LEU A 46 -5.87 -43.20 12.65
C LEU A 46 -5.86 -42.62 11.24
N THR A 47 -5.99 -43.48 10.22
CA THR A 47 -6.03 -43.07 8.80
C THR A 47 -7.21 -42.14 8.51
N THR A 48 -8.40 -42.37 9.09
CA THR A 48 -9.53 -41.44 8.94
C THR A 48 -9.28 -40.12 9.65
N ASN A 49 -8.67 -40.13 10.84
CA ASN A 49 -8.36 -38.91 11.58
C ASN A 49 -7.33 -38.07 10.83
N ASP A 50 -6.24 -38.65 10.34
CA ASP A 50 -5.19 -37.96 9.58
C ASP A 50 -5.74 -37.39 8.26
N ARG A 51 -6.56 -38.16 7.55
CA ARG A 51 -7.25 -37.72 6.33
C ARG A 51 -8.19 -36.56 6.61
N ASP A 52 -8.99 -36.64 7.66
CA ASP A 52 -9.98 -35.62 8.00
C ASP A 52 -9.29 -34.38 8.61
N TRP A 53 -8.12 -34.53 9.24
CA TRP A 53 -7.23 -33.44 9.69
C TRP A 53 -6.59 -32.67 8.54
N ALA A 54 -6.15 -33.38 7.48
CA ALA A 54 -5.67 -32.76 6.24
C ALA A 54 -6.81 -32.07 5.48
N ARG A 55 -7.98 -32.70 5.39
CA ARG A 55 -9.19 -32.13 4.75
C ARG A 55 -9.73 -30.90 5.48
N ALA A 56 -9.74 -30.91 6.81
CA ALA A 56 -10.13 -29.74 7.60
C ALA A 56 -9.23 -28.53 7.33
N ALA A 57 -7.92 -28.74 7.17
CA ALA A 57 -7.02 -27.67 6.73
C ALA A 57 -7.33 -27.22 5.29
N ALA A 58 -7.44 -28.15 4.33
CA ALA A 58 -7.78 -27.83 2.94
C ALA A 58 -9.09 -27.02 2.81
N ALA A 59 -10.11 -27.35 3.61
CA ALA A 59 -11.35 -26.58 3.68
C ALA A 59 -11.14 -25.18 4.27
N ALA A 60 -10.27 -25.00 5.27
CA ALA A 60 -9.94 -23.67 5.79
C ALA A 60 -9.22 -22.80 4.74
N TYR A 61 -8.28 -23.37 3.97
CA TYR A 61 -7.66 -22.69 2.83
C TYR A 61 -8.71 -22.30 1.76
N ALA A 62 -9.66 -23.19 1.45
CA ALA A 62 -10.76 -22.89 0.54
C ALA A 62 -11.66 -21.75 1.05
N GLY A 63 -11.88 -21.63 2.36
CA GLY A 63 -12.60 -20.51 2.95
C GLY A 63 -11.87 -19.17 2.85
N ILE A 64 -10.53 -19.16 2.98
CA ILE A 64 -9.72 -17.95 2.72
C ILE A 64 -9.82 -17.57 1.24
N ALA A 65 -9.73 -18.56 0.33
CA ALA A 65 -9.83 -18.34 -1.10
C ALA A 65 -11.21 -17.83 -1.54
N ASP A 66 -12.31 -18.34 -0.97
CA ASP A 66 -13.68 -17.82 -1.20
C ASP A 66 -13.82 -16.37 -0.72
N TYR A 67 -13.30 -16.03 0.46
CA TYR A 67 -13.33 -14.65 0.94
C TYR A 67 -12.49 -13.71 0.05
N GLN A 68 -11.30 -14.15 -0.37
CA GLN A 68 -10.45 -13.43 -1.32
C GLN A 68 -11.14 -13.24 -2.68
N ALA A 69 -11.81 -14.28 -3.20
CA ALA A 69 -12.55 -14.20 -4.46
C ALA A 69 -13.74 -13.22 -4.39
N ARG A 70 -14.42 -13.15 -3.24
CA ARG A 70 -15.50 -12.18 -3.00
C ARG A 70 -14.99 -10.75 -2.92
N LEU A 71 -13.87 -10.53 -2.23
CA LEU A 71 -13.17 -9.23 -2.21
C LEU A 71 -12.71 -8.79 -3.62
N ASN A 72 -12.29 -9.72 -4.47
CA ASN A 72 -11.94 -9.43 -5.87
C ASN A 72 -13.15 -9.07 -6.75
N ALA A 73 -14.37 -9.43 -6.34
CA ALA A 73 -15.61 -9.16 -7.06
C ALA A 73 -16.35 -7.93 -6.53
N ASP A 74 -16.25 -7.63 -5.23
CA ASP A 74 -16.71 -6.40 -4.58
C ASP A 74 -15.60 -5.88 -3.65
N ASN A 75 -14.92 -4.80 -4.04
CA ASN A 75 -13.89 -4.16 -3.19
C ASN A 75 -14.46 -3.71 -1.83
N GLY A 76 -15.77 -3.47 -1.74
CA GLY A 76 -16.49 -3.17 -0.51
C GLY A 76 -16.83 -4.39 0.35
N TYR A 77 -16.41 -5.61 -0.02
CA TYR A 77 -16.81 -6.84 0.65
C TYR A 77 -16.30 -6.94 2.11
N GLY A 78 -15.22 -6.23 2.44
CA GLY A 78 -14.70 -6.09 3.82
C GLY A 78 -15.65 -5.43 4.83
N ASN A 79 -16.78 -4.87 4.37
CA ASN A 79 -17.85 -4.33 5.19
C ASN A 79 -18.98 -5.33 5.49
N TYR A 80 -18.89 -6.56 4.96
CA TYR A 80 -19.75 -7.68 5.36
C TYR A 80 -19.04 -8.57 6.39
N GLY A 81 -19.81 -9.06 7.34
CA GLY A 81 -19.34 -9.93 8.42
C GLY A 81 -20.38 -10.10 9.53
N ASP A 82 -20.04 -10.93 10.51
CA ASP A 82 -20.81 -11.09 11.75
C ASP A 82 -20.05 -10.43 12.92
N PRO A 83 -20.56 -9.32 13.49
CA PRO A 83 -19.93 -8.65 14.63
C PRO A 83 -20.09 -9.43 15.95
N THR A 84 -20.98 -10.43 16.00
CA THR A 84 -21.21 -11.24 17.21
C THR A 84 -20.17 -12.36 17.36
N SER A 85 -19.48 -12.75 16.28
CA SER A 85 -18.42 -13.75 16.32
C SER A 85 -17.28 -13.32 17.27
N PRO A 86 -16.64 -14.24 18.03
CA PRO A 86 -15.64 -13.84 19.03
C PRO A 86 -14.47 -13.05 18.43
N PHE A 87 -13.97 -13.46 17.27
CA PHE A 87 -12.84 -12.82 16.59
C PHE A 87 -13.17 -11.40 16.10
N SER A 88 -14.37 -11.16 15.58
CA SER A 88 -14.87 -9.82 15.23
C SER A 88 -15.06 -8.95 16.48
N ARG A 89 -15.63 -9.54 17.54
CA ARG A 89 -16.02 -8.83 18.76
C ARG A 89 -14.81 -8.40 19.59
N GLU A 90 -13.79 -9.24 19.69
CA GLU A 90 -12.54 -8.95 20.40
C GLU A 90 -11.78 -7.77 19.77
N THR A 91 -11.90 -7.57 18.45
CA THR A 91 -11.25 -6.48 17.72
C THR A 91 -12.13 -5.23 17.55
N GLY A 92 -13.37 -5.25 18.05
CA GLY A 92 -14.33 -4.15 17.87
C GLY A 92 -14.77 -3.94 16.42
N SER A 93 -14.72 -4.98 15.58
CA SER A 93 -15.04 -4.89 14.15
C SER A 93 -16.52 -4.60 13.91
N VAL A 94 -16.80 -3.71 12.96
CA VAL A 94 -18.17 -3.23 12.64
C VAL A 94 -18.46 -3.54 11.18
N PHE A 95 -19.62 -4.13 10.90
CA PHE A 95 -20.04 -4.53 9.56
C PHE A 95 -21.36 -3.85 9.17
N PRO A 96 -21.32 -2.62 8.59
CA PRO A 96 -22.53 -1.88 8.22
C PRO A 96 -23.44 -2.60 7.25
N LYS A 97 -22.92 -3.56 6.47
CA LYS A 97 -23.69 -4.39 5.53
C LYS A 97 -24.14 -5.75 6.11
N GLY A 98 -23.81 -6.05 7.37
CA GLY A 98 -24.10 -7.34 8.03
C GLY A 98 -23.48 -8.54 7.30
N ALA A 99 -24.05 -9.74 7.48
CA ALA A 99 -23.53 -10.95 6.84
C ALA A 99 -23.82 -11.06 5.33
N GLY A 100 -24.62 -10.17 4.75
CA GLY A 100 -24.91 -10.16 3.30
C GLY A 100 -25.54 -11.44 2.74
N GLY A 101 -26.20 -12.25 3.59
CA GLY A 101 -26.75 -13.55 3.22
C GLY A 101 -25.71 -14.67 3.04
N ASN A 102 -24.43 -14.42 3.31
CA ASN A 102 -23.39 -15.44 3.20
C ASN A 102 -23.31 -16.29 4.50
N SER A 103 -23.67 -17.57 4.41
CA SER A 103 -23.63 -18.50 5.54
C SER A 103 -22.20 -18.78 6.05
N ALA A 104 -21.15 -18.44 5.30
CA ALA A 104 -19.78 -18.55 5.80
C ALA A 104 -19.50 -17.63 7.01
N PHE A 105 -20.33 -16.60 7.27
CA PHE A 105 -20.23 -15.78 8.49
C PHE A 105 -21.00 -16.33 9.68
N ASP A 106 -21.70 -17.47 9.54
CA ASP A 106 -22.56 -18.02 10.59
C ASP A 106 -21.73 -18.55 11.78
N SER A 107 -21.69 -17.76 12.85
CA SER A 107 -20.98 -18.06 14.09
C SER A 107 -21.80 -18.86 15.10
N GLN A 108 -23.08 -19.16 14.81
CA GLN A 108 -23.99 -19.80 15.75
C GLN A 108 -23.76 -21.31 15.89
N SER A 109 -24.12 -21.87 17.04
CA SER A 109 -24.16 -23.33 17.23
C SER A 109 -25.31 -23.92 16.43
N GLY A 110 -25.04 -24.95 15.61
CA GLY A 110 -25.96 -25.44 14.59
C GLY A 110 -25.97 -24.62 13.29
N GLY A 111 -25.16 -23.54 13.22
CA GLY A 111 -25.04 -22.68 12.04
C GLY A 111 -24.54 -23.38 10.78
N ARG A 112 -24.88 -22.82 9.61
CA ARG A 112 -24.67 -23.46 8.31
C ARG A 112 -23.26 -23.24 7.77
N TRP A 113 -22.48 -24.33 7.72
CA TRP A 113 -21.19 -24.35 7.03
C TRP A 113 -21.38 -24.25 5.51
N VAL A 114 -20.39 -23.69 4.80
CA VAL A 114 -20.31 -23.70 3.33
C VAL A 114 -19.48 -24.90 2.87
N ASP A 115 -20.01 -25.70 1.97
CA ASP A 115 -19.30 -26.86 1.42
C ASP A 115 -18.21 -26.44 0.42
N VAL A 116 -17.05 -27.11 0.48
CA VAL A 116 -16.03 -26.97 -0.55
C VAL A 116 -16.56 -27.57 -1.85
N PRO A 117 -16.53 -26.83 -2.98
CA PRO A 117 -17.00 -27.33 -4.27
C PRO A 117 -16.36 -28.67 -4.63
N SER A 118 -17.18 -29.62 -5.09
CA SER A 118 -16.74 -30.93 -5.57
C SER A 118 -17.35 -31.23 -6.95
N VAL A 119 -16.82 -32.25 -7.63
CA VAL A 119 -17.38 -32.71 -8.92
C VAL A 119 -18.85 -33.11 -8.76
N LYS A 120 -19.68 -32.73 -9.74
CA LYS A 120 -21.14 -32.85 -9.69
C LYS A 120 -21.57 -34.30 -9.39
N GLY A 121 -22.16 -34.52 -8.21
CA GLY A 121 -22.60 -35.84 -7.73
C GLY A 121 -21.72 -36.47 -6.65
N ALA A 122 -20.56 -35.89 -6.33
CA ALA A 122 -19.77 -36.28 -5.16
C ALA A 122 -20.27 -35.59 -3.88
N THR A 123 -20.03 -36.20 -2.73
CA THR A 123 -20.17 -35.54 -1.43
C THR A 123 -19.01 -34.57 -1.19
N SER A 124 -19.32 -33.43 -0.60
CA SER A 124 -18.32 -32.44 -0.16
C SER A 124 -17.27 -33.10 0.75
N SER A 125 -15.98 -32.88 0.44
CA SER A 125 -14.86 -33.48 1.20
C SER A 125 -14.51 -32.73 2.49
N GLY A 126 -15.05 -31.52 2.65
CA GLY A 126 -14.93 -30.68 3.82
C GLY A 126 -15.75 -29.40 3.65
N SER A 127 -16.06 -28.73 4.74
CA SER A 127 -16.85 -27.50 4.75
C SER A 127 -16.13 -26.41 5.54
N TYR A 128 -16.41 -25.14 5.28
CA TYR A 128 -15.73 -24.01 5.89
C TYR A 128 -16.69 -22.91 6.34
N ARG A 129 -16.13 -21.98 7.12
CA ARG A 129 -16.69 -20.69 7.49
C ARG A 129 -15.57 -19.77 7.95
N TYR A 130 -15.84 -18.49 8.14
CA TYR A 130 -14.86 -17.52 8.57
C TYR A 130 -15.45 -16.41 9.44
N ALA A 131 -14.63 -15.94 10.38
CA ALA A 131 -14.82 -14.66 11.05
C ALA A 131 -13.82 -13.63 10.48
N VAL A 132 -14.13 -12.35 10.58
CA VAL A 132 -13.35 -11.26 9.99
C VAL A 132 -13.03 -10.22 11.05
N ASP A 133 -11.82 -9.70 11.01
CA ASP A 133 -11.41 -8.48 11.72
C ASP A 133 -11.13 -7.40 10.66
N ASN A 134 -11.94 -6.34 10.69
CA ASN A 134 -11.86 -5.19 9.79
C ASN A 134 -11.45 -3.90 10.51
N SER A 135 -11.07 -3.97 11.79
CA SER A 135 -10.62 -2.82 12.59
C SER A 135 -9.48 -2.02 11.94
N LYS A 136 -8.68 -2.68 11.09
CA LYS A 136 -7.53 -2.12 10.36
C LYS A 136 -7.79 -1.91 8.86
N LEU A 137 -8.99 -2.15 8.37
CA LEU A 137 -9.32 -1.92 6.96
C LEU A 137 -9.24 -0.42 6.63
N THR A 138 -9.92 0.42 7.40
CA THR A 138 -9.95 1.88 7.15
C THR A 138 -8.65 2.58 7.51
N SER A 139 -7.83 2.03 8.41
CA SER A 139 -6.55 2.65 8.81
C SER A 139 -5.36 2.13 8.01
N GLN A 140 -5.28 0.83 7.69
CA GLN A 140 -4.12 0.20 7.05
C GLN A 140 -4.44 -0.61 5.77
N GLY A 141 -5.69 -0.65 5.31
CA GLY A 141 -6.10 -1.46 4.15
C GLY A 141 -5.99 -2.98 4.39
N VAL A 142 -5.91 -3.42 5.65
CA VAL A 142 -5.71 -4.83 6.03
C VAL A 142 -7.00 -5.40 6.62
N LEU A 143 -7.45 -6.52 6.05
CA LEU A 143 -8.45 -7.41 6.64
C LEU A 143 -7.74 -8.63 7.25
N ARG A 144 -8.27 -9.14 8.36
CA ARG A 144 -7.84 -10.42 8.92
C ARG A 144 -9.00 -11.40 8.85
N VAL A 145 -8.76 -12.58 8.30
CA VAL A 145 -9.78 -13.60 8.03
C VAL A 145 -9.40 -14.84 8.82
N GLN A 146 -10.19 -15.18 9.83
CA GLN A 146 -10.05 -16.42 10.57
C GLN A 146 -10.97 -17.47 9.96
N ALA A 147 -10.45 -18.23 8.98
CA ALA A 147 -11.19 -19.33 8.37
C ALA A 147 -11.05 -20.60 9.21
N THR A 148 -12.17 -21.28 9.44
CA THR A 148 -12.21 -22.60 10.06
C THR A 148 -12.77 -23.59 9.06
N GLY A 149 -12.04 -24.67 8.82
CA GLY A 149 -12.47 -25.79 8.00
C GLY A 149 -12.81 -27.01 8.86
N ARG A 150 -13.69 -27.85 8.32
CA ARG A 150 -14.26 -29.03 8.96
C ARG A 150 -14.19 -30.23 8.01
N SER A 151 -13.84 -31.38 8.53
CA SER A 151 -14.12 -32.68 7.90
C SER A 151 -14.52 -33.67 8.99
N GLY A 152 -15.70 -34.28 8.86
CA GLY A 152 -16.30 -35.11 9.92
C GLY A 152 -16.53 -34.32 11.22
N SER A 153 -15.89 -34.78 12.31
CA SER A 153 -15.83 -34.12 13.62
C SER A 153 -14.59 -33.25 13.83
N THR A 154 -13.63 -33.28 12.90
CA THR A 154 -12.35 -32.57 12.99
C THR A 154 -12.48 -31.15 12.45
N THR A 155 -11.99 -30.16 13.19
CA THR A 155 -11.90 -28.75 12.75
C THR A 155 -10.52 -28.16 12.98
N ARG A 156 -10.07 -27.31 12.04
CA ARG A 156 -8.82 -26.55 12.11
C ARG A 156 -9.05 -25.11 11.66
N SER A 157 -8.31 -24.17 12.24
CA SER A 157 -8.48 -22.74 12.00
C SER A 157 -7.18 -22.07 11.58
N PHE A 158 -7.27 -21.18 10.60
CA PHE A 158 -6.15 -20.42 10.06
C PHE A 158 -6.53 -18.95 10.00
N ILE A 159 -5.60 -18.08 10.38
CA ILE A 159 -5.74 -16.63 10.25
C ILE A 159 -4.90 -16.19 9.06
N ALA A 160 -5.54 -15.57 8.07
CA ALA A 160 -4.91 -14.92 6.94
C ALA A 160 -5.07 -13.41 7.02
N ASN A 161 -3.99 -12.66 6.81
CA ASN A 161 -4.08 -11.22 6.56
C ASN A 161 -4.30 -11.04 5.05
N VAL A 162 -5.45 -10.49 4.65
CA VAL A 162 -5.83 -10.26 3.25
C VAL A 162 -5.82 -8.76 2.99
N ARG A 163 -5.21 -8.32 1.89
CA ARG A 163 -5.13 -6.90 1.50
C ARG A 163 -5.16 -6.73 -0.02
N PRO A 164 -5.58 -5.56 -0.54
CA PRO A 164 -5.47 -5.27 -1.96
C PRO A 164 -4.05 -5.47 -2.51
N ASP A 165 -3.93 -5.84 -3.79
CA ASP A 165 -2.68 -5.72 -4.53
C ASP A 165 -2.43 -4.24 -4.89
N GLY A 166 -2.13 -3.45 -3.86
CA GLY A 166 -1.91 -2.01 -3.95
C GLY A 166 -0.53 -1.64 -4.46
N PHE A 167 -0.36 -0.36 -4.78
CA PHE A 167 0.89 0.21 -5.29
C PHE A 167 2.11 -0.02 -4.39
N SER A 168 1.91 -0.02 -3.07
CA SER A 168 2.97 -0.30 -2.09
C SER A 168 3.52 -1.73 -2.11
N ASN A 169 3.01 -2.60 -2.99
CA ASN A 169 3.49 -3.97 -3.17
C ASN A 169 4.65 -4.09 -4.16
N TYR A 170 4.95 -3.00 -4.86
CA TYR A 170 5.98 -2.90 -5.87
C TYR A 170 6.96 -1.80 -5.46
N LEU A 171 8.25 -2.03 -5.64
CA LEU A 171 9.26 -0.98 -5.52
C LEU A 171 9.02 0.14 -6.52
N TYR A 172 8.61 -0.22 -7.73
CA TYR A 172 8.33 0.72 -8.80
C TYR A 172 7.09 0.26 -9.58
N PHE A 173 6.12 1.14 -9.69
CA PHE A 173 4.97 1.05 -10.58
C PHE A 173 4.89 2.31 -11.45
N THR A 174 4.63 2.15 -12.76
CA THR A 174 4.12 3.25 -13.58
C THR A 174 2.97 2.84 -14.49
N ASN A 175 2.12 3.79 -14.84
CA ASN A 175 1.12 3.62 -15.89
C ASN A 175 1.71 3.91 -17.29
N TYR A 176 2.59 4.91 -17.39
CA TYR A 176 3.29 5.30 -18.61
C TYR A 176 4.79 5.53 -18.35
N GLU A 177 5.65 5.09 -19.28
CA GLU A 177 7.11 5.22 -19.22
C GLU A 177 7.63 6.50 -19.93
N SER A 178 6.71 7.35 -20.40
CA SER A 178 6.93 8.75 -20.83
C SER A 178 6.77 9.74 -19.67
N GLN A 179 7.17 11.00 -19.90
CA GLN A 179 7.01 12.07 -18.91
C GLN A 179 5.56 12.60 -18.85
N ASP A 180 5.26 13.36 -17.80
CA ASP A 180 3.99 14.05 -17.66
C ASP A 180 3.98 15.34 -18.51
N PRO A 181 3.09 15.51 -19.50
CA PRO A 181 3.04 16.70 -20.33
C PRO A 181 2.51 17.93 -19.58
N SER A 182 1.68 17.75 -18.55
CA SER A 182 1.10 18.85 -17.77
C SER A 182 2.11 19.48 -16.82
N VAL A 183 3.02 18.66 -16.27
CA VAL A 183 4.09 19.09 -15.35
C VAL A 183 5.38 19.46 -16.09
N SER A 184 5.73 18.74 -17.16
CA SER A 184 7.02 18.88 -17.87
C SER A 184 6.90 19.43 -19.29
N ASN A 185 5.71 19.82 -19.76
CA ASN A 185 5.51 20.33 -21.13
C ASN A 185 6.08 19.41 -22.24
N GLU A 186 6.00 18.09 -22.01
CA GLU A 186 6.51 17.06 -22.92
C GLU A 186 5.86 17.14 -24.32
N THR A 187 6.71 17.12 -25.35
CA THR A 187 6.29 17.15 -26.76
C THR A 187 6.94 16.03 -27.57
N TYR A 188 6.23 15.54 -28.59
CA TYR A 188 6.77 14.65 -29.62
C TYR A 188 6.98 15.42 -30.93
N THR A 189 7.79 14.85 -31.83
CA THR A 189 8.04 15.45 -33.16
C THR A 189 7.00 14.91 -34.15
N CYS A 190 6.16 15.79 -34.69
CA CYS A 190 5.14 15.46 -35.69
C CYS A 190 5.72 15.52 -37.12
N ALA A 191 5.06 14.84 -38.06
CA ALA A 191 5.49 14.81 -39.46
C ALA A 191 5.42 16.21 -40.10
N GLY A 192 6.57 16.79 -40.39
CA GLY A 192 6.73 18.14 -40.95
C GLY A 192 8.04 18.77 -40.46
N PHE A 193 8.56 19.77 -41.19
CA PHE A 193 9.82 20.43 -40.83
C PHE A 193 9.67 21.23 -39.52
N GLY A 194 10.11 20.65 -38.40
CA GLY A 194 10.17 21.32 -37.10
C GLY A 194 8.90 21.26 -36.25
N CYS A 195 7.89 20.46 -36.64
CA CYS A 195 6.64 20.33 -35.89
C CYS A 195 6.87 19.67 -34.52
N LYS A 196 6.43 20.34 -33.44
CA LYS A 196 6.31 19.76 -32.09
C LYS A 196 4.87 19.84 -31.62
N ALA A 197 4.34 18.76 -31.06
CA ALA A 197 2.98 18.69 -30.51
C ALA A 197 2.98 18.11 -29.09
N PRO A 198 2.06 18.54 -28.20
CA PRO A 198 1.93 17.99 -26.85
C PRO A 198 1.71 16.48 -26.86
N CYS A 199 2.30 15.79 -25.89
CA CYS A 199 2.17 14.34 -25.78
C CYS A 199 0.79 13.89 -25.30
N THR A 200 0.11 13.06 -26.11
CA THR A 200 -1.21 12.47 -25.81
C THR A 200 -1.09 10.97 -25.49
N SER A 201 -2.12 10.39 -24.87
CA SER A 201 -2.14 8.96 -24.51
C SER A 201 -1.95 7.99 -25.69
N GLN A 202 -2.24 8.42 -26.92
CA GLN A 202 -2.00 7.64 -28.13
C GLN A 202 -0.49 7.38 -28.39
N TYR A 203 0.38 8.30 -28.00
CA TYR A 203 1.82 8.26 -28.30
C TYR A 203 2.68 7.81 -27.11
N ARG A 204 2.06 7.19 -26.10
CA ARG A 204 2.74 6.68 -24.88
C ARG A 204 3.06 5.19 -24.89
N PRO A 205 2.18 4.25 -25.27
CA PRO A 205 2.36 2.82 -24.96
C PRO A 205 3.55 2.08 -25.63
N LEU A 206 4.32 2.75 -26.50
CA LEU A 206 5.37 2.14 -27.31
C LEU A 206 6.51 3.13 -27.59
N ALA A 207 7.75 2.70 -27.37
CA ALA A 207 8.94 3.51 -27.57
C ALA A 207 9.42 3.51 -29.04
N LEU A 208 9.03 4.53 -29.81
CA LEU A 208 9.47 4.81 -31.18
C LEU A 208 10.17 6.19 -31.30
N PRO A 209 10.95 6.46 -32.37
CA PRO A 209 11.55 7.77 -32.60
C PRO A 209 10.55 8.93 -32.82
N SER A 210 9.28 8.60 -33.11
CA SER A 210 8.18 9.54 -33.40
C SER A 210 7.15 9.67 -32.27
N THR A 211 7.41 9.08 -31.11
CA THR A 211 6.54 9.10 -29.92
C THR A 211 7.13 10.02 -28.83
N CYS A 212 6.60 9.95 -27.60
CA CYS A 212 6.98 10.85 -26.49
C CYS A 212 8.43 10.72 -26.00
N GLN A 213 8.86 11.57 -25.08
CA GLN A 213 10.25 11.58 -24.57
C GLN A 213 10.43 10.53 -23.46
N PHE A 214 10.57 9.27 -23.88
CA PHE A 214 10.82 8.15 -22.96
C PHE A 214 12.13 8.28 -22.20
N ILE A 215 12.06 7.99 -20.90
CA ILE A 215 13.24 7.92 -20.02
C ILE A 215 13.75 6.49 -19.99
N GLN A 216 15.06 6.30 -19.95
CA GLN A 216 15.69 4.98 -19.86
C GLN A 216 16.12 4.63 -18.42
N PHE A 217 16.06 3.34 -18.09
CA PHE A 217 16.86 2.77 -17.01
C PHE A 217 18.31 2.60 -17.47
N ALA A 218 19.26 3.19 -16.77
CA ALA A 218 20.67 3.30 -17.14
C ALA A 218 21.54 2.18 -16.51
N ALA A 219 22.75 1.98 -17.05
CA ALA A 219 23.67 0.94 -16.55
C ALA A 219 24.10 1.09 -15.08
N GLY A 220 24.00 2.30 -14.51
CA GLY A 220 24.25 2.56 -13.09
C GLY A 220 23.01 2.46 -12.19
N ASP A 221 21.81 2.21 -12.73
CA ASP A 221 20.60 2.05 -11.92
C ASP A 221 20.51 0.63 -11.34
N THR A 222 20.21 0.54 -10.05
CA THR A 222 19.91 -0.72 -9.34
C THR A 222 18.51 -0.67 -8.74
N LEU A 223 17.75 -1.75 -8.90
CA LEU A 223 16.39 -1.91 -8.37
C LEU A 223 16.27 -3.25 -7.63
N GLU A 224 16.08 -3.16 -6.32
CA GLU A 224 16.07 -4.26 -5.35
C GLU A 224 14.65 -4.53 -4.83
N GLY A 225 13.75 -4.85 -5.76
CA GLY A 225 12.35 -5.11 -5.43
C GLY A 225 11.46 -5.33 -6.66
N PRO A 226 10.22 -5.81 -6.48
CA PRO A 226 9.30 -6.07 -7.58
C PRO A 226 8.99 -4.79 -8.36
N VAL A 227 9.11 -4.81 -9.68
CA VAL A 227 8.77 -3.66 -10.53
C VAL A 227 7.70 -4.01 -11.55
N ARG A 228 6.79 -3.07 -11.82
CA ARG A 228 5.66 -3.25 -12.73
C ARG A 228 5.41 -2.01 -13.59
N SER A 229 4.95 -2.20 -14.82
CA SER A 229 4.49 -1.11 -15.68
C SER A 229 3.28 -1.51 -16.52
N ASN A 230 2.36 -0.58 -16.78
CA ASN A 230 1.34 -0.74 -17.81
C ASN A 230 1.86 -0.40 -19.22
N ASP A 231 3.11 0.03 -19.32
CA ASP A 231 3.80 0.50 -20.52
C ASP A 231 5.09 -0.32 -20.78
N GLN A 232 5.71 -0.18 -21.95
CA GLN A 232 6.95 -0.85 -22.30
C GLN A 232 8.16 -0.23 -21.59
N PHE A 233 8.88 -1.03 -20.80
CA PHE A 233 10.11 -0.57 -20.16
C PHE A 233 11.24 -0.30 -21.17
N ARG A 234 11.93 0.84 -21.03
CA ARG A 234 13.18 1.12 -21.76
C ARG A 234 14.41 0.91 -20.87
N ILE A 235 15.23 -0.09 -21.18
CA ILE A 235 16.34 -0.54 -20.31
C ILE A 235 17.67 -0.58 -21.07
N CYS A 236 18.56 0.35 -20.71
CA CYS A 236 19.93 0.49 -21.21
C CYS A 236 20.96 0.11 -20.13
N GLY A 237 20.86 -1.12 -19.61
CA GLY A 237 21.90 -1.73 -18.76
C GLY A 237 21.60 -1.89 -17.27
N ALA A 238 20.46 -1.40 -16.77
CA ALA A 238 20.15 -1.45 -15.33
C ALA A 238 20.08 -2.86 -14.76
N THR A 239 20.25 -2.96 -13.44
CA THR A 239 20.22 -4.22 -12.68
C THR A 239 18.94 -4.35 -11.86
N PHE A 240 18.15 -5.38 -12.17
CA PHE A 240 16.93 -5.73 -11.43
C PHE A 240 17.15 -7.01 -10.62
N LYS A 241 17.03 -6.93 -9.30
CA LYS A 241 17.26 -8.06 -8.38
C LYS A 241 15.99 -8.86 -8.05
N SER A 242 14.83 -8.47 -8.58
CA SER A 242 13.54 -9.14 -8.35
C SER A 242 12.71 -9.18 -9.64
N THR A 243 11.40 -9.45 -9.53
CA THR A 243 10.48 -9.58 -10.66
C THR A 243 10.32 -8.28 -11.46
N VAL A 244 10.27 -8.43 -12.79
CA VAL A 244 9.99 -7.33 -13.73
C VAL A 244 8.73 -7.69 -14.52
N GLN A 245 7.69 -6.87 -14.40
CA GLN A 245 6.38 -7.10 -15.01
C GLN A 245 5.98 -5.93 -15.92
N SER A 246 5.53 -6.20 -17.15
CA SER A 246 4.99 -5.15 -18.02
C SER A 246 3.87 -5.66 -18.91
N VAL A 247 2.90 -4.81 -19.25
CA VAL A 247 1.88 -5.12 -20.27
C VAL A 247 2.51 -5.28 -21.67
N TYR A 248 3.47 -4.43 -22.04
CA TYR A 248 4.11 -4.40 -23.37
C TYR A 248 5.57 -4.88 -23.38
N GLY A 249 6.01 -5.51 -22.29
CA GLY A 249 7.36 -6.04 -22.13
C GLY A 249 8.43 -4.97 -21.93
N TRP A 250 9.61 -5.19 -22.49
CA TRP A 250 10.74 -4.26 -22.38
C TRP A 250 11.54 -4.21 -23.69
N SER A 251 12.30 -3.14 -23.86
CA SER A 251 13.14 -2.89 -25.04
C SER A 251 14.45 -2.22 -24.65
N ASN A 252 15.54 -2.61 -25.34
CA ASN A 252 16.85 -1.94 -25.31
C ASN A 252 17.14 -1.16 -26.60
N ALA A 253 16.16 -0.92 -27.47
CA ALA A 253 16.32 0.02 -28.60
C ALA A 253 17.56 -0.26 -29.48
N GLY A 254 18.46 0.70 -29.70
CA GLY A 254 18.47 2.09 -29.22
C GLY A 254 19.11 2.34 -27.83
N CYS A 255 19.93 1.42 -27.36
CA CYS A 255 20.93 1.54 -26.30
C CYS A 255 22.26 1.02 -26.88
N THR A 256 23.42 1.55 -26.49
CA THR A 256 24.73 1.11 -27.01
C THR A 256 25.65 0.65 -25.87
N GLY A 257 26.38 -0.45 -26.07
CA GLY A 257 27.40 -0.94 -25.14
C GLY A 257 26.91 -1.46 -23.77
N THR A 258 25.60 -1.55 -23.53
CA THR A 258 25.02 -1.89 -22.21
C THR A 258 23.99 -3.00 -22.29
N THR A 259 24.13 -4.05 -21.47
CA THR A 259 23.18 -5.17 -21.38
C THR A 259 22.44 -5.15 -20.03
N PRO A 260 21.09 -5.12 -20.00
CA PRO A 260 20.32 -5.26 -18.77
C PRO A 260 20.64 -6.53 -17.99
N LYS A 261 20.53 -6.47 -16.66
CA LYS A 261 20.71 -7.63 -15.79
C LYS A 261 19.42 -7.92 -15.03
N PHE A 262 18.96 -9.16 -15.09
CA PHE A 262 17.74 -9.62 -14.44
C PHE A 262 18.05 -10.85 -13.58
N THR A 263 17.61 -10.85 -12.32
CA THR A 263 17.65 -12.04 -11.46
C THR A 263 16.53 -13.03 -11.79
N VAL A 264 15.38 -12.50 -12.24
CA VAL A 264 14.23 -13.26 -12.75
C VAL A 264 13.87 -12.73 -14.13
N ASN A 265 13.65 -13.62 -15.11
CA ASN A 265 13.27 -13.22 -16.47
C ASN A 265 12.01 -12.33 -16.44
N PRO A 266 12.00 -11.17 -17.14
CA PRO A 266 10.82 -10.33 -17.24
C PRO A 266 9.61 -11.05 -17.82
N THR A 267 8.42 -10.78 -17.27
CA THR A 267 7.16 -11.43 -17.66
C THR A 267 6.11 -10.41 -18.09
N THR A 268 5.20 -10.79 -18.99
CA THR A 268 4.03 -9.98 -19.31
C THR A 268 3.00 -10.00 -18.19
N SER A 269 2.33 -8.87 -17.92
CA SER A 269 1.27 -8.75 -16.90
C SER A 269 0.00 -8.08 -17.46
N SER A 270 -1.12 -8.22 -16.75
CA SER A 270 -2.30 -7.38 -16.99
C SER A 270 -2.09 -5.94 -16.53
N THR A 271 -2.92 -5.02 -17.04
CA THR A 271 -2.98 -3.62 -16.61
C THR A 271 -3.44 -3.51 -15.15
N LEU A 272 -2.76 -2.68 -14.35
CA LEU A 272 -3.17 -2.29 -13.01
C LEU A 272 -3.63 -0.83 -13.02
N THR A 273 -4.93 -0.58 -12.87
CA THR A 273 -5.50 0.77 -13.09
C THR A 273 -5.36 1.67 -11.85
N PRO A 274 -4.75 2.87 -11.97
CA PRO A 274 -4.78 3.90 -10.92
C PRO A 274 -6.20 4.32 -10.49
N PRO A 275 -6.39 4.81 -9.25
CA PRO A 275 -7.60 5.54 -8.90
C PRO A 275 -7.62 6.89 -9.63
N ALA A 276 -8.82 7.43 -9.86
CA ALA A 276 -8.99 8.62 -10.71
C ALA A 276 -8.65 9.95 -10.02
N THR A 277 -8.53 9.99 -8.70
CA THR A 277 -8.13 11.16 -7.90
C THR A 277 -7.83 10.75 -6.46
N ILE A 278 -7.10 11.59 -5.72
CA ILE A 278 -6.95 11.52 -4.25
C ILE A 278 -7.87 12.50 -3.51
N SER A 279 -8.74 13.27 -4.17
CA SER A 279 -9.60 14.28 -3.52
C SER A 279 -10.47 13.71 -2.39
N ASP A 280 -10.87 12.44 -2.49
CA ASP A 280 -11.60 11.71 -1.44
C ASP A 280 -10.82 11.63 -0.12
N LEU A 281 -9.49 11.76 -0.15
CA LEU A 281 -8.66 11.81 1.07
C LEU A 281 -8.98 13.04 1.95
N ARG A 282 -9.53 14.12 1.37
CA ARG A 282 -9.98 15.31 2.11
C ARG A 282 -11.12 14.98 3.07
N ASP A 283 -11.95 13.97 2.77
CA ASP A 283 -13.04 13.54 3.67
C ASP A 283 -12.50 12.93 4.98
N TYR A 284 -11.26 12.44 5.04
CA TYR A 284 -10.67 12.01 6.31
C TYR A 284 -10.38 13.19 7.26
N MET A 285 -10.43 14.44 6.79
CA MET A 285 -10.29 15.65 7.62
C MET A 285 -11.62 16.11 8.21
N ARG A 286 -12.72 15.43 7.87
CA ARG A 286 -14.05 15.82 8.31
C ARG A 286 -14.41 15.29 9.67
N THR A 287 -15.04 16.10 10.51
CA THR A 287 -15.52 15.71 11.84
C THR A 287 -17.01 15.39 11.88
N ASP A 288 -17.74 15.52 10.76
CA ASP A 288 -19.15 15.15 10.66
C ASP A 288 -19.39 13.71 10.14
N LEU A 289 -18.40 13.11 9.47
CA LEU A 289 -18.52 11.78 8.86
C LEU A 289 -18.29 10.65 9.88
N ALA A 290 -19.18 9.64 9.87
CA ALA A 290 -19.00 8.42 10.66
C ALA A 290 -17.69 7.67 10.38
N ALA A 291 -17.14 7.81 9.16
CA ALA A 291 -15.89 7.18 8.72
C ALA A 291 -14.63 7.73 9.42
N THR A 292 -14.73 8.86 10.10
CA THR A 292 -13.66 9.47 10.90
C THR A 292 -14.01 9.45 12.39
N THR A 293 -15.24 9.82 12.77
CA THR A 293 -15.67 9.93 14.18
C THR A 293 -15.77 8.59 14.91
N ASN A 294 -16.06 7.50 14.19
CA ASN A 294 -16.11 6.15 14.77
C ASN A 294 -14.75 5.43 14.74
N THR A 295 -13.63 6.15 14.51
CA THR A 295 -12.27 5.59 14.51
C THR A 295 -11.47 6.09 15.70
N ALA A 296 -10.57 5.26 16.24
CA ALA A 296 -9.73 5.63 17.38
C ALA A 296 -8.76 6.77 17.05
N GLU A 297 -8.36 6.89 15.78
CA GLU A 297 -7.50 7.95 15.26
C GLU A 297 -8.22 9.28 15.02
N GLY A 298 -9.55 9.27 14.88
CA GLY A 298 -10.37 10.43 14.53
C GLY A 298 -10.11 10.98 13.12
N ALA A 299 -10.57 12.21 12.87
CA ALA A 299 -10.21 12.96 11.66
C ALA A 299 -8.70 13.23 11.60
N GLY A 300 -8.12 13.42 10.42
CA GLY A 300 -6.71 13.83 10.27
C GLY A 300 -6.48 15.33 10.56
N CYS A 301 -5.42 15.87 9.97
CA CYS A 301 -5.12 17.31 9.98
C CYS A 301 -5.06 17.90 8.56
N LEU A 302 -5.88 18.92 8.31
CA LEU A 302 -5.93 19.69 7.08
C LEU A 302 -5.03 20.92 7.17
N TYR A 303 -4.31 21.21 6.09
CA TYR A 303 -3.57 22.46 5.87
C TYR A 303 -3.92 23.02 4.50
N THR A 304 -3.81 24.33 4.31
CA THR A 304 -4.21 25.04 3.08
C THR A 304 -3.04 25.84 2.52
N GLY A 305 -2.83 25.76 1.21
CA GLY A 305 -1.73 26.43 0.52
C GLY A 305 -0.36 25.82 0.83
N PRO A 306 0.73 26.54 0.50
CA PRO A 306 2.10 26.10 0.74
C PRO A 306 2.34 25.71 2.20
N THR A 307 2.77 24.47 2.41
CA THR A 307 2.89 23.88 3.75
C THR A 307 4.22 23.15 3.93
N LYS A 308 5.05 23.60 4.88
CA LYS A 308 6.35 22.98 5.22
C LYS A 308 6.20 22.07 6.43
N ILE A 309 6.62 20.81 6.30
CA ILE A 309 6.56 19.78 7.35
C ILE A 309 7.98 19.26 7.61
N THR A 310 8.46 19.39 8.84
CA THR A 310 9.72 18.79 9.29
C THR A 310 9.45 17.75 10.37
N PHE A 311 9.71 16.48 10.08
CA PHE A 311 9.60 15.38 11.06
C PHE A 311 10.81 15.34 11.99
N LEU A 312 10.56 15.28 13.31
CA LEU A 312 11.58 15.51 14.35
C LEU A 312 12.13 14.21 14.98
N GLY A 313 11.69 13.03 14.54
CA GLY A 313 12.16 11.72 15.01
C GLY A 313 11.74 11.32 16.44
N ASN A 314 10.96 12.15 17.12
CA ASN A 314 10.62 12.02 18.55
C ASN A 314 9.09 11.96 18.81
N GLY A 315 8.31 11.54 17.82
CA GLY A 315 6.85 11.49 17.85
C GLY A 315 6.18 12.79 17.39
N LYS A 316 6.96 13.80 17.01
CA LYS A 316 6.49 15.13 16.63
C LYS A 316 6.93 15.55 15.23
N MET A 317 6.17 16.48 14.66
CA MET A 317 6.52 17.24 13.47
C MET A 317 6.29 18.72 13.72
N ASN A 318 7.10 19.55 13.08
CA ASN A 318 6.89 20.98 12.97
C ASN A 318 6.20 21.28 11.63
N VAL A 319 5.17 22.15 11.67
CA VAL A 319 4.37 22.53 10.50
C VAL A 319 4.28 24.05 10.38
N VAL A 320 4.60 24.59 9.21
CA VAL A 320 4.30 25.97 8.82
C VAL A 320 3.30 25.92 7.65
N SER A 321 2.18 26.63 7.75
CA SER A 321 1.13 26.67 6.73
C SER A 321 0.40 28.03 6.78
N PRO A 322 0.94 29.07 6.10
CA PRO A 322 0.50 30.46 6.29
C PRO A 322 -0.94 30.77 5.87
N LEU A 323 -1.57 29.93 5.03
CA LEU A 323 -2.95 30.13 4.56
C LEU A 323 -3.98 29.26 5.28
N THR A 324 -3.58 28.46 6.28
CA THR A 324 -4.53 27.61 7.02
C THR A 324 -5.42 28.43 7.96
N VAL A 325 -6.75 28.28 7.84
CA VAL A 325 -7.73 28.92 8.73
C VAL A 325 -8.33 27.90 9.72
N LYS A 326 -8.59 26.68 9.25
CA LYS A 326 -9.20 25.55 9.96
C LYS A 326 -8.46 24.26 9.60
N THR A 327 -8.08 23.48 10.62
CA THR A 327 -7.32 22.24 10.44
C THR A 327 -8.19 20.97 10.44
N THR A 328 -9.50 21.11 10.64
CA THR A 328 -10.52 20.08 10.46
C THR A 328 -11.79 20.75 9.93
N VAL A 329 -12.62 20.01 9.20
CA VAL A 329 -13.74 20.58 8.44
C VAL A 329 -15.05 19.81 8.62
N THR A 330 -16.17 20.40 8.21
CA THR A 330 -17.49 19.76 8.14
C THR A 330 -18.19 20.13 6.84
N GLY A 331 -19.01 19.21 6.33
CA GLY A 331 -19.79 19.43 5.11
C GLY A 331 -21.21 19.93 5.36
N THR A 332 -21.83 20.50 4.32
CA THR A 332 -23.27 20.85 4.32
C THR A 332 -24.18 19.62 4.40
N ALA A 333 -23.66 18.44 4.04
CA ALA A 333 -24.35 17.16 4.12
C ALA A 333 -23.38 16.07 4.59
N ASN A 334 -23.86 15.20 5.49
CA ASN A 334 -23.10 14.06 6.04
C ASN A 334 -22.98 12.92 5.02
N ARG A 335 -22.21 13.18 3.96
CA ARG A 335 -21.81 12.23 2.92
C ARG A 335 -20.45 12.62 2.36
N SER A 336 -19.68 11.64 1.91
CA SER A 336 -18.41 11.86 1.17
C SER A 336 -18.63 12.73 -0.08
N GLY A 337 -17.61 13.51 -0.45
CA GLY A 337 -17.67 14.50 -1.54
C GLY A 337 -18.69 15.63 -1.28
N GLY A 338 -18.95 15.94 0.00
CA GLY A 338 -19.84 17.02 0.40
C GLY A 338 -19.15 18.38 0.36
N LEU A 339 -19.87 19.45 -0.01
CA LEU A 339 -19.35 20.81 0.04
C LEU A 339 -19.00 21.19 1.48
N LEU A 340 -17.76 21.59 1.73
CA LEU A 340 -17.31 22.03 3.05
C LEU A 340 -17.92 23.40 3.40
N SER A 341 -18.43 23.55 4.62
CA SER A 341 -19.12 24.78 5.07
C SER A 341 -18.82 25.19 6.51
N GLY A 342 -18.06 24.39 7.24
CA GLY A 342 -17.66 24.66 8.62
C GLY A 342 -16.36 23.95 8.96
N GLY A 343 -15.81 24.22 10.14
CA GLY A 343 -14.56 23.60 10.56
C GLY A 343 -13.99 24.22 11.82
N ASP A 344 -13.03 23.50 12.41
CA ASP A 344 -12.38 23.81 13.67
C ASP A 344 -10.85 23.68 13.54
N ALA A 345 -10.13 24.26 14.50
CA ALA A 345 -8.68 24.17 14.62
C ALA A 345 -8.30 23.49 15.95
N PRO A 346 -8.51 22.16 16.10
CA PRO A 346 -8.14 21.45 17.31
C PRO A 346 -6.61 21.44 17.49
N ALA A 347 -6.13 21.78 18.69
CA ALA A 347 -4.71 21.92 19.02
C ALA A 347 -3.81 20.73 18.63
N ARG A 348 -4.37 19.52 18.50
CA ARG A 348 -3.67 18.32 17.97
C ARG A 348 -3.12 18.50 16.54
N CYS A 349 -3.65 19.45 15.78
CA CYS A 349 -3.24 19.79 14.42
C CYS A 349 -2.51 21.14 14.32
N GLY A 350 -2.24 21.80 15.46
CA GLY A 350 -1.53 23.07 15.56
C GLY A 350 -2.44 24.21 15.97
N ASP A 351 -1.88 25.16 16.70
CA ASP A 351 -2.50 26.48 16.88
C ASP A 351 -2.37 27.27 15.58
N VAL A 352 -3.42 27.99 15.17
CA VAL A 352 -3.45 28.68 13.87
C VAL A 352 -2.44 29.83 13.80
N ALA A 353 -2.25 30.58 14.89
CA ALA A 353 -1.24 31.65 14.89
C ALA A 353 0.18 31.07 14.81
N ALA A 354 0.45 29.93 15.47
CA ALA A 354 1.71 29.23 15.34
C ALA A 354 1.92 28.59 13.94
N LEU A 355 0.85 28.21 13.23
CA LEU A 355 0.94 27.75 11.83
C LEU A 355 1.27 28.87 10.85
N HIS A 356 0.94 30.13 11.18
CA HIS A 356 1.24 31.32 10.37
C HIS A 356 2.64 31.88 10.59
N ASP A 357 3.31 31.49 11.68
CA ASP A 357 4.67 31.93 12.02
C ASP A 357 5.74 31.11 11.28
N ASP A 358 6.88 31.73 10.98
CA ASP A 358 8.04 31.11 10.33
C ASP A 358 8.60 29.92 11.13
N ASP A 359 8.50 29.98 12.47
CA ASP A 359 8.92 28.92 13.41
C ASP A 359 7.96 27.71 13.41
N GLY A 360 6.68 27.91 13.07
CA GLY A 360 5.68 26.85 12.91
C GLY A 360 5.13 26.20 14.17
N ALA A 361 3.99 25.53 14.03
CA ALA A 361 3.38 24.74 15.09
C ALA A 361 4.08 23.37 15.24
N THR A 362 4.57 23.08 16.44
CA THR A 362 5.16 21.76 16.77
C THR A 362 4.12 20.85 17.43
N ILE A 363 3.70 19.81 16.72
CA ILE A 363 2.62 18.90 17.12
C ILE A 363 3.03 17.43 17.11
N ALA A 364 2.25 16.58 17.77
CA ALA A 364 2.41 15.13 17.63
C ALA A 364 2.07 14.71 16.19
N VAL A 365 2.84 13.77 15.62
CA VAL A 365 2.52 13.20 14.30
C VAL A 365 1.17 12.45 14.40
N PRO A 366 0.20 12.69 13.49
CA PRO A 366 -1.08 11.97 13.44
C PRO A 366 -0.91 10.47 13.17
N LYS A 367 -0.60 9.70 14.23
CA LYS A 367 -0.33 8.26 14.16
C LYS A 367 -1.51 7.50 13.56
N ASN A 368 -1.21 6.62 12.61
CA ASN A 368 -2.18 5.83 11.83
C ASN A 368 -3.20 6.68 11.05
N ASN A 369 -2.91 7.96 10.83
CA ASN A 369 -3.82 8.91 10.22
C ASN A 369 -3.15 9.69 9.07
N LEU A 370 -3.85 10.68 8.54
CA LEU A 370 -3.49 11.44 7.36
C LEU A 370 -3.30 12.93 7.69
N VAL A 371 -2.31 13.54 7.04
CA VAL A 371 -2.16 14.98 6.85
C VAL A 371 -2.52 15.28 5.40
N PHE A 372 -3.46 16.19 5.17
CA PHE A 372 -3.87 16.61 3.82
C PHE A 372 -3.56 18.10 3.63
N VAL A 373 -2.89 18.45 2.54
CA VAL A 373 -2.60 19.83 2.12
C VAL A 373 -3.45 20.13 0.89
N GLN A 374 -4.43 21.01 1.04
CA GLN A 374 -5.34 21.43 -0.03
C GLN A 374 -4.87 22.74 -0.69
N ASN A 375 -5.29 22.97 -1.93
CA ASN A 375 -5.18 24.29 -2.57
C ASN A 375 -5.99 25.33 -1.79
N GLU A 376 -5.69 26.62 -1.93
CA GLU A 376 -6.61 27.65 -1.44
C GLU A 376 -7.97 27.48 -2.16
N PRO A 377 -9.08 27.33 -1.44
CA PRO A 377 -10.39 27.19 -2.05
C PRO A 377 -10.75 28.42 -2.87
N SER A 378 -11.30 28.26 -4.06
CA SER A 378 -11.87 29.38 -4.81
C SER A 378 -13.20 29.86 -4.21
N ALA A 379 -13.48 31.16 -4.29
CA ALA A 379 -14.74 31.73 -3.82
C ALA A 379 -15.95 31.15 -4.57
N ARG A 380 -17.00 30.77 -3.83
CA ARG A 380 -18.22 30.15 -4.36
C ARG A 380 -19.32 31.18 -4.55
N ALA A 381 -19.99 31.16 -5.70
CA ALA A 381 -21.17 31.99 -5.93
C ALA A 381 -22.38 31.47 -5.13
N GLY A 382 -23.05 32.35 -4.37
CA GLY A 382 -24.39 32.10 -3.84
C GLY A 382 -24.53 31.02 -2.76
N GLY A 383 -23.55 30.84 -1.87
CA GLY A 383 -23.65 29.87 -0.78
C GLY A 383 -22.61 30.06 0.32
N ALA A 384 -22.58 29.12 1.28
CA ALA A 384 -21.55 29.05 2.29
C ALA A 384 -20.17 28.88 1.63
N GLN A 385 -19.24 29.78 1.98
CA GLN A 385 -17.86 29.70 1.52
C GLN A 385 -17.16 28.49 2.14
N ASP A 386 -16.05 28.08 1.53
CA ASP A 386 -15.17 27.12 2.18
C ASP A 386 -14.60 27.71 3.48
N PRO A 387 -14.56 26.96 4.59
CA PRO A 387 -13.97 27.42 5.85
C PRO A 387 -12.51 27.86 5.76
N ASN A 388 -11.79 27.43 4.71
CA ASN A 388 -10.38 27.76 4.46
C ASN A 388 -10.15 28.78 3.32
N LEU A 389 -11.20 29.43 2.80
CA LEU A 389 -11.04 30.54 1.86
C LEU A 389 -10.41 31.75 2.59
N TRP A 390 -9.16 32.12 2.27
CA TRP A 390 -8.42 33.14 3.02
C TRP A 390 -9.12 34.49 2.98
N SER A 391 -9.56 34.91 1.79
CA SER A 391 -10.25 36.19 1.55
C SER A 391 -11.59 36.35 2.28
N ALA A 392 -12.23 35.25 2.69
CA ALA A 392 -13.45 35.27 3.50
C ALA A 392 -13.20 35.04 5.00
N SER A 393 -11.97 34.75 5.39
CA SER A 393 -11.59 34.44 6.78
C SER A 393 -11.45 35.69 7.66
N THR A 394 -11.26 35.47 8.97
CA THR A 394 -10.84 36.51 9.92
C THR A 394 -9.43 37.03 9.66
N PHE A 395 -8.59 36.27 8.94
CA PHE A 395 -7.19 36.58 8.66
C PHE A 395 -6.97 37.33 7.34
N LYS A 396 -8.02 37.59 6.55
CA LYS A 396 -7.95 38.24 5.22
C LYS A 396 -7.19 39.58 5.15
N ASN A 397 -7.01 40.27 6.28
CA ASN A 397 -6.28 41.54 6.40
C ASN A 397 -4.83 41.36 6.90
N GLN A 398 -4.42 40.16 7.30
CA GLN A 398 -3.04 39.87 7.68
C GLN A 398 -2.19 39.74 6.40
N PRO A 399 -1.01 40.39 6.35
CA PRO A 399 -0.09 40.22 5.24
C PRO A 399 0.50 38.81 5.28
N THR A 400 0.53 38.15 4.12
CA THR A 400 1.22 36.86 3.94
C THR A 400 2.24 37.03 2.82
N ALA A 401 3.25 36.17 2.74
CA ALA A 401 4.16 36.19 1.59
C ALA A 401 3.40 36.03 0.25
N CYS A 402 2.29 35.27 0.27
CA CYS A 402 1.40 35.06 -0.86
C CYS A 402 0.73 36.35 -1.39
N THR A 403 0.56 37.41 -0.57
CA THR A 403 0.04 38.69 -1.07
C THR A 403 1.10 39.53 -1.82
N ASN A 404 2.37 39.13 -1.77
CA ASN A 404 3.46 39.84 -2.43
C ASN A 404 3.74 39.24 -3.82
N THR A 405 3.42 39.99 -4.88
CA THR A 405 3.67 39.59 -6.28
C THR A 405 5.08 39.90 -6.77
N THR A 406 5.96 40.46 -5.93
CA THR A 406 7.36 40.69 -6.31
C THR A 406 8.18 39.41 -6.20
N ARG A 407 9.08 39.19 -7.17
CA ARG A 407 10.01 38.05 -7.19
C ARG A 407 10.84 37.98 -5.92
N ALA A 408 11.05 36.77 -5.40
CA ALA A 408 11.76 36.53 -4.14
C ALA A 408 13.24 36.99 -4.16
N SER A 409 13.88 36.94 -5.34
CA SER A 409 15.22 37.48 -5.55
C SER A 409 15.44 37.88 -7.02
N THR A 410 16.61 38.41 -7.37
CA THR A 410 17.00 38.65 -8.77
C THR A 410 17.33 37.37 -9.56
N ALA A 411 17.43 36.21 -8.90
CA ALA A 411 17.78 34.94 -9.55
C ALA A 411 16.59 34.18 -10.15
N THR A 412 15.37 34.51 -9.70
CA THR A 412 14.11 33.82 -10.03
C THR A 412 13.03 34.81 -10.45
N SER A 413 12.04 34.36 -11.24
CA SER A 413 10.81 35.08 -11.54
C SER A 413 9.70 34.88 -10.50
N LEU A 414 9.83 33.86 -9.63
CA LEU A 414 8.78 33.45 -8.68
C LEU A 414 8.77 34.35 -7.42
N PRO A 415 7.59 34.68 -6.87
CA PRO A 415 7.47 35.29 -5.54
C PRO A 415 7.81 34.29 -4.43
N SER A 416 7.91 34.78 -3.19
CA SER A 416 8.06 33.90 -2.02
C SER A 416 6.72 33.25 -1.66
N ASN A 417 6.72 31.93 -1.48
CA ASN A 417 5.53 31.17 -1.09
C ASN A 417 5.25 31.14 0.42
N GLY A 418 6.02 31.88 1.23
CA GLY A 418 5.83 31.97 2.68
C GLY A 418 6.29 30.76 3.49
N VAL A 419 6.78 29.70 2.85
CA VAL A 419 7.36 28.53 3.54
C VAL A 419 8.83 28.29 3.20
N GLY A 420 9.47 29.25 2.51
CA GLY A 420 10.91 29.28 2.22
C GLY A 420 11.30 28.92 0.79
N PHE A 421 10.35 28.88 -0.15
CA PHE A 421 10.60 28.54 -1.55
C PHE A 421 10.07 29.65 -2.50
N PRO A 422 10.77 29.97 -3.60
CA PRO A 422 12.13 29.52 -3.94
C PRO A 422 13.15 29.99 -2.88
N GLU A 423 14.23 29.22 -2.68
CA GLU A 423 15.17 29.52 -1.60
C GLU A 423 15.98 30.80 -1.89
N VAL A 424 16.02 31.71 -0.91
CA VAL A 424 16.76 32.97 -0.95
C VAL A 424 17.70 33.04 0.26
N GLY A 425 18.96 33.41 0.04
CA GLY A 425 19.97 33.42 1.10
C GLY A 425 21.39 33.60 0.56
N ALA A 426 22.35 32.83 1.08
CA ALA A 426 23.75 32.87 0.64
C ALA A 426 23.94 32.43 -0.83
N THR A 427 22.99 31.67 -1.37
CA THR A 427 22.86 31.37 -2.80
C THR A 427 21.37 31.33 -3.11
N ASN A 428 20.95 32.07 -4.14
CA ASN A 428 19.55 32.15 -4.51
C ASN A 428 19.20 31.07 -5.54
N GLU A 429 18.06 30.42 -5.35
CA GLU A 429 17.44 29.54 -6.32
C GLU A 429 16.99 30.33 -7.56
N ALA A 430 17.18 29.72 -8.73
CA ALA A 430 16.66 30.16 -10.02
C ALA A 430 15.48 29.29 -10.44
N ASP A 431 14.69 29.77 -11.41
CA ASP A 431 13.47 29.10 -11.87
C ASP A 431 13.69 27.61 -12.18
N PRO A 432 12.91 26.70 -11.57
CA PRO A 432 13.12 25.27 -11.74
C PRO A 432 12.70 24.79 -13.13
N THR A 433 13.47 23.85 -13.66
CA THR A 433 13.23 23.19 -14.94
C THR A 433 12.95 21.70 -14.74
N ALA A 434 12.01 21.18 -15.53
CA ALA A 434 11.73 19.76 -15.68
C ALA A 434 12.73 19.05 -16.63
N GLY A 435 13.90 19.66 -16.87
CA GLY A 435 14.94 19.15 -17.77
C GLY A 435 14.69 19.47 -19.25
N LEU A 436 15.72 19.26 -20.08
CA LEU A 436 15.67 19.37 -21.55
C LEU A 436 15.17 20.71 -22.13
N GLY A 437 15.19 21.78 -21.32
CA GLY A 437 14.68 23.11 -21.67
C GLY A 437 13.22 23.36 -21.25
N ASN A 438 12.55 22.35 -20.70
CA ASN A 438 11.16 22.44 -20.26
C ASN A 438 11.05 23.14 -18.90
N LYS A 439 10.04 24.00 -18.74
CA LYS A 439 9.68 24.59 -17.44
C LYS A 439 8.81 23.61 -16.65
N VAL A 440 8.95 23.66 -15.32
CA VAL A 440 7.92 23.14 -14.41
C VAL A 440 6.71 24.07 -14.51
N THR A 441 5.50 23.52 -14.57
CA THR A 441 4.25 24.29 -14.53
C THR A 441 3.98 24.77 -13.10
N ASP A 442 3.78 26.08 -12.92
CA ASP A 442 3.43 26.78 -11.67
C ASP A 442 4.11 26.26 -10.38
N PRO A 443 5.46 26.18 -10.36
CA PRO A 443 6.22 25.73 -9.19
C PRO A 443 6.08 26.71 -8.01
N TYR A 444 5.94 26.15 -6.81
CA TYR A 444 5.85 26.90 -5.55
C TYR A 444 4.67 27.90 -5.49
N GLY A 445 3.60 27.67 -6.25
CA GLY A 445 2.46 28.58 -6.33
C GLY A 445 1.82 28.87 -4.96
N CYS A 446 1.55 30.15 -4.71
CA CYS A 446 1.06 30.65 -3.42
C CYS A 446 -0.33 30.11 -3.02
N ASP A 447 -1.15 29.74 -3.99
CA ASP A 447 -2.50 29.20 -3.78
C ASP A 447 -2.52 27.66 -3.91
N ASN A 448 -1.38 27.05 -4.25
CA ASN A 448 -1.26 25.61 -4.45
C ASN A 448 -1.08 24.89 -3.12
N GLY A 449 -1.74 23.75 -2.96
CA GLY A 449 -1.61 22.83 -1.84
C GLY A 449 -0.31 22.04 -1.89
N ASP A 450 0.81 22.75 -2.02
CA ASP A 450 2.16 22.20 -2.13
C ASP A 450 2.70 21.84 -0.74
N VAL A 451 3.20 20.62 -0.57
CA VAL A 451 3.85 20.18 0.70
C VAL A 451 5.37 20.09 0.55
N PHE A 452 6.10 20.66 1.50
CA PHE A 452 7.56 20.68 1.54
C PHE A 452 8.05 19.87 2.73
N VAL A 453 8.52 18.63 2.49
CA VAL A 453 8.71 17.61 3.53
C VAL A 453 10.17 17.16 3.66
N LYS A 454 10.62 16.93 4.90
CA LYS A 454 11.92 16.31 5.26
C LYS A 454 11.91 15.77 6.69
N GLY A 455 12.95 15.02 7.07
CA GLY A 455 13.26 14.69 8.47
C GLY A 455 13.13 13.21 8.83
N VAL A 456 13.01 12.93 10.13
CA VAL A 456 12.99 11.56 10.67
C VAL A 456 11.58 11.17 11.12
N VAL A 457 10.98 10.17 10.47
CA VAL A 457 9.60 9.73 10.73
C VAL A 457 9.58 8.55 11.70
N ASP A 458 8.89 8.68 12.83
CA ASP A 458 8.83 7.63 13.88
C ASP A 458 7.39 7.15 14.20
N LYS A 459 6.41 7.60 13.42
CA LYS A 459 5.00 7.19 13.49
C LYS A 459 4.47 6.91 12.08
N ALA A 460 3.62 5.90 11.94
CA ALA A 460 2.91 5.67 10.70
C ALA A 460 1.98 6.84 10.42
N VAL A 461 2.08 7.45 9.24
CA VAL A 461 1.30 8.61 8.82
C VAL A 461 1.33 8.69 7.30
N THR A 462 0.31 9.27 6.68
CA THR A 462 0.40 9.69 5.27
C THR A 462 0.38 11.22 5.20
N VAL A 463 1.17 11.78 4.30
CA VAL A 463 1.15 13.19 3.92
C VAL A 463 0.72 13.26 2.46
N ALA A 464 -0.40 13.93 2.18
CA ALA A 464 -0.95 14.08 0.84
C ALA A 464 -1.09 15.56 0.47
N ALA A 465 -0.59 15.92 -0.71
CA ALA A 465 -0.74 17.23 -1.33
C ALA A 465 -1.69 17.16 -2.53
N GLU A 466 -2.65 18.09 -2.58
CA GLU A 466 -3.58 18.26 -3.69
C GLU A 466 -2.90 18.78 -4.97
N ASN A 467 -1.69 19.33 -4.85
CA ASN A 467 -0.84 19.67 -5.99
C ASN A 467 0.50 18.92 -5.97
N TYR A 468 1.60 19.54 -5.53
CA TYR A 468 2.94 18.95 -5.54
C TYR A 468 3.46 18.59 -4.14
N ALA A 469 4.21 17.48 -4.03
CA ALA A 469 4.95 17.13 -2.83
C ALA A 469 6.47 17.22 -3.07
N TYR A 470 7.11 18.22 -2.47
CA TYR A 470 8.55 18.43 -2.54
C TYR A 470 9.28 17.73 -1.39
N VAL A 471 10.13 16.76 -1.71
CA VAL A 471 11.11 16.19 -0.78
C VAL A 471 12.31 17.14 -0.72
N THR A 472 12.40 17.91 0.37
CA THR A 472 13.35 19.04 0.50
C THR A 472 14.66 18.70 1.21
N GLY A 473 14.72 17.52 1.83
CA GLY A 473 15.91 16.92 2.42
C GLY A 473 15.75 15.42 2.48
N ASP A 474 16.60 14.73 3.24
CA ASP A 474 16.41 13.31 3.48
C ASP A 474 15.10 13.06 4.26
N ILE A 475 14.42 11.97 3.93
CA ILE A 475 13.33 11.39 4.71
C ILE A 475 13.82 10.02 5.14
N THR A 476 13.87 9.79 6.45
CA THR A 476 14.39 8.53 7.01
C THR A 476 13.53 8.04 8.17
N TYR A 477 13.60 6.74 8.46
CA TYR A 477 13.11 6.20 9.72
C TYR A 477 14.23 6.10 10.77
N PRO A 478 13.93 6.19 12.09
CA PRO A 478 14.92 5.97 13.13
C PRO A 478 15.38 4.51 13.15
N ALA A 479 16.61 4.24 13.61
CA ALA A 479 17.13 2.87 13.72
C ALA A 479 16.28 1.94 14.60
N THR A 480 15.46 2.49 15.49
CA THR A 480 14.51 1.78 16.37
C THR A 480 13.10 1.63 15.76
N ARG A 481 12.94 1.74 14.43
CA ARG A 481 11.65 1.67 13.73
C ARG A 481 10.92 0.34 14.01
N SER A 482 9.65 0.43 14.43
CA SER A 482 8.71 -0.69 14.31
C SER A 482 8.33 -0.90 12.84
N ALA A 483 8.30 -2.13 12.32
CA ALA A 483 7.88 -2.43 10.95
C ALA A 483 6.50 -1.83 10.56
N SER A 484 5.62 -1.56 11.54
CA SER A 484 4.35 -0.88 11.31
C SER A 484 4.46 0.65 11.06
N THR A 485 5.65 1.24 11.19
CA THR A 485 5.92 2.68 11.01
C THR A 485 6.25 2.94 9.55
N VAL A 486 5.21 3.30 8.80
CA VAL A 486 5.31 3.55 7.36
C VAL A 486 4.80 4.96 7.04
N LEU A 487 5.61 5.72 6.30
CA LEU A 487 5.23 6.99 5.70
C LEU A 487 4.57 6.74 4.33
N GLY A 488 3.37 7.29 4.13
CA GLY A 488 2.83 7.54 2.80
C GLY A 488 3.17 8.97 2.39
N LEU A 489 3.71 9.17 1.18
CA LEU A 489 3.94 10.49 0.61
C LEU A 489 3.22 10.59 -0.73
N ILE A 490 2.26 11.50 -0.82
CA ILE A 490 1.38 11.62 -1.98
C ILE A 490 1.41 13.06 -2.51
N GLY A 491 1.59 13.22 -3.81
CA GLY A 491 1.37 14.49 -4.51
C GLY A 491 0.56 14.24 -5.78
N GLN A 492 -0.64 14.82 -5.87
CA GLN A 492 -1.59 14.54 -6.96
C GLN A 492 -0.95 14.69 -8.34
N GLN A 493 -0.28 15.82 -8.59
CA GLN A 493 0.36 16.15 -9.86
C GLN A 493 1.85 15.79 -9.91
N ALA A 494 2.58 15.86 -8.79
CA ALA A 494 3.97 15.39 -8.76
C ALA A 494 4.47 15.14 -7.34
N VAL A 495 5.46 14.25 -7.23
CA VAL A 495 6.36 14.18 -6.09
C VAL A 495 7.76 14.56 -6.58
N TRP A 496 8.20 15.76 -6.22
CA TRP A 496 9.47 16.34 -6.64
C TRP A 496 10.57 16.07 -5.61
N VAL A 497 11.68 15.47 -6.06
CA VAL A 497 12.94 15.53 -5.31
C VAL A 497 13.55 16.92 -5.54
N TRP A 498 13.47 17.77 -4.53
CA TRP A 498 13.97 19.15 -4.60
C TRP A 498 15.50 19.18 -4.73
N ASN A 499 15.96 19.91 -5.73
CA ASN A 499 17.35 19.97 -6.17
C ASN A 499 17.56 21.35 -6.83
N PRO A 500 17.65 22.41 -6.01
CA PRO A 500 17.67 23.79 -6.49
C PRO A 500 19.01 24.07 -7.19
N ALA A 501 18.96 24.93 -8.20
CA ALA A 501 20.13 25.43 -8.90
C ALA A 501 20.13 26.97 -8.89
N ASN A 502 21.31 27.57 -8.94
CA ASN A 502 21.46 29.02 -9.04
C ASN A 502 21.32 29.50 -10.50
N SER A 503 21.37 30.82 -10.75
CA SER A 503 21.28 31.39 -12.10
C SER A 503 22.42 30.96 -13.05
N ALA A 504 23.54 30.46 -12.52
CA ALA A 504 24.61 29.83 -13.30
C ALA A 504 24.34 28.35 -13.64
N LYS A 505 23.13 27.85 -13.34
CA LYS A 505 22.68 26.46 -13.55
C LYS A 505 23.51 25.42 -12.78
N VAL A 506 24.03 25.82 -11.60
CA VAL A 506 24.78 24.93 -10.70
C VAL A 506 23.91 24.54 -9.51
N PRO A 507 23.60 23.24 -9.31
CA PRO A 507 22.98 22.74 -8.08
C PRO A 507 23.91 22.91 -6.88
N TYR A 508 23.40 23.53 -5.81
CA TYR A 508 24.22 23.99 -4.67
C TYR A 508 23.89 23.32 -3.33
N LYS A 509 23.01 22.32 -3.32
CA LYS A 509 22.75 21.45 -2.16
C LYS A 509 23.69 20.26 -2.12
N ALA A 510 23.77 19.61 -0.95
CA ALA A 510 24.51 18.35 -0.77
C ALA A 510 24.17 17.31 -1.84
N ALA A 511 25.16 16.47 -2.17
CA ALA A 511 24.99 15.32 -3.05
C ALA A 511 24.37 14.14 -2.26
N ASN A 512 23.78 13.22 -3.02
CA ASN A 512 22.93 12.12 -2.59
C ASN A 512 21.60 12.59 -1.96
N ARG A 513 20.63 11.68 -1.95
CA ARG A 513 19.34 11.87 -1.28
C ARG A 513 18.80 10.51 -0.85
N ARG A 514 18.30 10.40 0.37
CA ARG A 514 17.57 9.22 0.85
C ARG A 514 16.11 9.54 1.12
N ILE A 515 15.22 8.66 0.66
CA ILE A 515 13.77 8.77 0.84
C ILE A 515 13.20 7.43 1.28
N ASP A 516 12.91 7.33 2.58
CA ASP A 516 12.23 6.17 3.18
C ASP A 516 10.71 6.41 3.18
N ALA A 517 10.01 6.00 2.13
CA ALA A 517 8.58 6.27 1.97
C ALA A 517 7.88 5.34 0.96
N ALA A 518 6.58 5.14 1.13
CA ALA A 518 5.69 4.75 0.04
C ALA A 518 5.20 6.01 -0.69
N ILE A 519 5.74 6.24 -1.88
CA ILE A 519 5.53 7.40 -2.72
C ILE A 519 4.42 7.11 -3.74
N LEU A 520 3.47 8.03 -3.89
CA LEU A 520 2.43 8.00 -4.92
C LEU A 520 2.31 9.37 -5.60
N SER A 521 2.33 9.40 -6.92
CA SER A 521 1.77 10.51 -7.70
C SER A 521 0.64 9.99 -8.58
N ASN A 522 -0.58 10.45 -8.30
CA ASN A 522 -1.78 9.80 -8.82
C ASN A 522 -2.02 10.10 -10.29
N ASP A 523 -1.97 11.38 -10.66
CA ASP A 523 -2.21 11.84 -12.02
C ASP A 523 -0.89 12.11 -12.74
N GLY A 524 0.19 12.36 -11.99
CA GLY A 524 1.48 12.78 -12.54
C GLY A 524 2.67 11.91 -12.16
N THR A 525 3.74 12.52 -11.65
CA THR A 525 5.11 11.96 -11.76
C THR A 525 5.99 12.05 -10.50
N PHE A 526 6.91 11.10 -10.31
CA PHE A 526 8.02 11.19 -9.34
C PHE A 526 9.33 11.55 -10.05
N ALA A 527 9.79 12.78 -9.90
CA ALA A 527 10.90 13.34 -10.68
C ALA A 527 11.90 14.15 -9.82
N VAL A 528 13.13 14.32 -10.31
CA VAL A 528 14.12 15.25 -9.72
C VAL A 528 14.05 16.57 -10.46
N GLN A 529 13.89 17.64 -9.69
CA GLN A 529 13.94 19.00 -10.22
C GLN A 529 15.33 19.31 -10.77
N ASN A 530 15.45 20.03 -11.90
CA ASN A 530 16.74 20.43 -12.46
C ASN A 530 17.70 19.27 -12.79
N TYR A 531 17.22 18.04 -13.07
CA TYR A 531 18.07 16.85 -13.23
C TYR A 531 19.09 16.91 -14.38
N THR A 532 18.92 17.85 -15.34
CA THR A 532 19.87 18.10 -16.43
C THR A 532 20.91 19.20 -16.11
N LEU A 533 20.84 19.84 -14.94
CA LEU A 533 21.70 20.96 -14.58
C LEU A 533 22.90 20.53 -13.73
N GLY A 534 24.04 21.19 -13.95
CA GLY A 534 25.30 20.92 -13.25
C GLY A 534 25.84 19.50 -13.45
N SER A 535 26.67 19.07 -12.49
CA SER A 535 27.28 17.75 -12.46
C SER A 535 26.39 16.69 -11.80
N GLY A 536 26.82 15.42 -11.91
CA GLY A 536 26.22 14.29 -11.19
C GLY A 536 26.04 14.59 -9.70
N ARG A 537 24.87 14.24 -9.19
CA ARG A 537 24.42 14.50 -7.81
C ARG A 537 24.60 13.29 -6.91
N GLY A 538 25.29 12.25 -7.37
CA GLY A 538 25.45 10.98 -6.67
C GLY A 538 24.22 10.09 -6.84
N THR A 539 23.78 9.49 -5.73
CA THR A 539 22.76 8.44 -5.71
C THR A 539 21.46 8.95 -5.07
N LEU A 540 20.33 8.64 -5.70
CA LEU A 540 19.00 8.79 -5.12
C LEU A 540 18.58 7.41 -4.57
N THR A 541 18.72 7.25 -3.26
CA THR A 541 18.30 6.05 -2.54
C THR A 541 16.83 6.19 -2.17
N VAL A 542 15.99 5.25 -2.61
CA VAL A 542 14.57 5.18 -2.20
C VAL A 542 14.35 3.83 -1.55
N ASN A 543 14.01 3.82 -0.26
CA ASN A 543 13.65 2.61 0.46
C ASN A 543 12.13 2.59 0.70
N GLY A 544 11.41 1.82 -0.10
CA GLY A 544 9.95 1.78 -0.06
C GLY A 544 9.30 1.40 -1.39
N SER A 545 8.38 2.23 -1.86
CA SER A 545 7.65 2.02 -3.11
C SER A 545 7.45 3.32 -3.86
N ILE A 546 7.51 3.31 -5.19
CA ILE A 546 7.15 4.44 -6.05
C ILE A 546 6.00 3.99 -6.94
N ALA A 547 4.89 4.72 -6.92
CA ALA A 547 3.85 4.63 -7.95
C ALA A 547 3.58 5.99 -8.57
N GLN A 548 3.49 6.02 -9.89
CA GLN A 548 3.31 7.24 -10.66
C GLN A 548 2.46 6.96 -11.91
N ASN A 549 1.72 7.94 -12.40
CA ASN A 549 1.02 7.81 -13.68
C ASN A 549 2.01 7.94 -14.84
N PHE A 550 2.91 8.92 -14.77
CA PHE A 550 3.96 9.16 -15.75
C PHE A 550 5.34 9.04 -15.12
N ARG A 551 6.27 8.43 -15.83
CA ARG A 551 7.65 8.25 -15.37
C ARG A 551 8.39 9.59 -15.27
N GLY A 552 8.92 9.88 -14.10
CA GLY A 552 9.77 11.06 -13.90
C GLY A 552 11.25 10.77 -14.11
N ALA A 553 11.96 11.79 -14.60
CA ALA A 553 13.41 11.73 -14.78
C ALA A 553 14.12 12.16 -13.49
N VAL A 554 15.16 11.40 -13.12
CA VAL A 554 15.96 11.65 -11.90
C VAL A 554 17.40 12.09 -12.19
N GLY A 555 17.87 11.88 -13.42
CA GLY A 555 19.22 12.19 -13.87
C GLY A 555 19.42 11.81 -15.34
N THR A 556 20.56 12.19 -15.91
CA THR A 556 20.97 11.74 -17.24
C THR A 556 21.55 10.33 -17.18
N GLY A 557 21.27 9.51 -18.21
CA GLY A 557 21.55 8.06 -18.20
C GLY A 557 23.03 7.63 -18.19
N SER A 558 23.95 8.58 -18.04
CA SER A 558 25.40 8.41 -17.88
C SER A 558 25.88 8.74 -16.45
N GLY A 559 25.00 9.22 -15.57
CA GLY A 559 25.37 9.81 -14.27
C GLY A 559 26.00 11.21 -14.37
N SER A 560 26.06 11.83 -15.55
CA SER A 560 26.71 13.13 -15.74
C SER A 560 25.99 14.31 -15.08
N SER A 561 24.68 14.18 -14.83
CA SER A 561 23.84 15.18 -14.14
C SER A 561 22.68 14.48 -13.44
N GLY A 562 22.15 15.09 -12.37
CA GLY A 562 21.12 14.44 -11.53
C GLY A 562 21.65 13.17 -10.87
N TYR A 563 20.77 12.25 -10.50
CA TYR A 563 21.08 11.09 -9.66
C TYR A 563 21.04 9.76 -10.44
N LEU A 564 21.90 8.82 -10.02
CA LEU A 564 21.73 7.38 -10.31
C LEU A 564 20.70 6.78 -9.33
N LYS A 565 19.97 5.75 -9.76
CA LYS A 565 18.92 5.11 -8.93
C LYS A 565 19.50 3.97 -8.09
N ASP A 566 19.15 4.00 -6.81
CA ASP A 566 19.40 2.95 -5.85
C ASP A 566 18.08 2.69 -5.10
N TYR A 567 17.20 1.94 -5.75
CA TYR A 567 15.84 1.75 -5.26
C TYR A 567 15.76 0.39 -4.57
N GLU A 568 15.39 0.38 -3.29
CA GLU A 568 15.25 -0.79 -2.43
C GLU A 568 13.80 -0.92 -1.94
N TYR A 569 13.26 -2.13 -1.91
CA TYR A 569 11.91 -2.35 -1.39
C TYR A 569 11.91 -2.46 0.13
N ASP A 570 11.16 -1.60 0.80
CA ASP A 570 10.89 -1.76 2.24
C ASP A 570 9.96 -2.96 2.42
N ASP A 571 10.53 -4.12 2.79
CA ASP A 571 9.78 -5.36 3.06
C ASP A 571 8.65 -5.18 4.08
N SER A 572 8.65 -4.13 4.92
CA SER A 572 7.51 -3.86 5.79
C SER A 572 6.25 -3.51 5.00
N LEU A 573 6.37 -2.93 3.80
CA LEU A 573 5.26 -2.69 2.86
C LEU A 573 4.65 -3.99 2.33
N ALA A 574 5.32 -5.14 2.48
CA ALA A 574 4.74 -6.45 2.26
C ALA A 574 3.64 -6.80 3.29
N THR A 575 3.61 -6.12 4.44
CA THR A 575 2.66 -6.36 5.56
C THR A 575 1.83 -5.13 5.94
N TYR A 576 2.42 -3.94 5.91
CA TYR A 576 1.85 -2.68 6.39
C TYR A 576 1.76 -1.66 5.27
N THR A 577 0.54 -1.39 4.80
CA THR A 577 0.28 -0.27 3.89
C THR A 577 0.30 1.05 4.69
N PRO A 578 0.77 2.18 4.12
CA PRO A 578 0.69 3.47 4.79
C PRO A 578 -0.75 3.87 5.13
N PRO A 579 -0.99 4.71 6.15
CA PRO A 579 -2.34 4.99 6.58
C PRO A 579 -3.17 5.72 5.53
N LYS A 580 -4.41 5.29 5.28
CA LYS A 580 -5.30 5.90 4.26
C LYS A 580 -4.73 5.93 2.83
N PHE A 581 -3.69 5.16 2.51
CA PHE A 581 -3.03 5.21 1.21
C PHE A 581 -3.95 4.72 0.07
N PRO A 582 -4.08 5.47 -1.05
CA PRO A 582 -4.92 5.08 -2.17
C PRO A 582 -4.61 3.69 -2.72
N GLN A 583 -5.65 3.01 -3.19
CA GLN A 583 -5.58 1.67 -3.78
C GLN A 583 -5.99 1.74 -5.26
N PRO A 584 -5.52 0.81 -6.12
CA PRO A 584 -5.97 0.68 -7.50
C PRO A 584 -7.51 0.61 -7.61
N THR A 585 -8.08 1.07 -8.72
CA THR A 585 -9.54 0.97 -8.94
C THR A 585 -10.01 -0.47 -9.10
N VAL A 586 -9.17 -1.35 -9.68
CA VAL A 586 -9.39 -2.79 -9.74
C VAL A 586 -8.43 -3.47 -8.78
N THR A 587 -8.87 -3.77 -7.56
CA THR A 587 -8.05 -4.45 -6.56
C THR A 587 -8.22 -5.95 -6.64
N THR A 588 -7.22 -6.65 -7.15
CA THR A 588 -7.04 -8.07 -6.82
C THR A 588 -6.45 -8.18 -5.42
N TYR A 589 -7.19 -8.71 -4.46
CA TYR A 589 -6.69 -8.95 -3.11
C TYR A 589 -5.73 -10.14 -3.07
N ARG A 590 -4.73 -10.05 -2.19
CA ARG A 590 -3.73 -11.08 -1.93
C ARG A 590 -3.64 -11.43 -0.45
N VAL A 591 -3.32 -12.68 -0.15
CA VAL A 591 -2.97 -13.13 1.20
C VAL A 591 -1.53 -12.67 1.49
N ALA A 592 -1.37 -11.75 2.44
CA ALA A 592 -0.07 -11.20 2.82
C ALA A 592 0.68 -12.10 3.82
N THR A 593 -0.05 -12.73 4.74
CA THR A 593 0.49 -13.73 5.68
C THR A 593 -0.61 -14.74 6.00
N GLN A 594 -0.22 -15.98 6.33
CA GLN A 594 -1.14 -16.99 6.83
C GLN A 594 -0.48 -17.81 7.93
N LEU A 595 -1.21 -18.03 9.03
CA LEU A 595 -0.76 -18.79 10.19
C LEU A 595 -1.90 -19.72 10.66
N GLU A 596 -1.55 -20.90 11.18
CA GLU A 596 -2.51 -21.72 11.93
C GLU A 596 -2.78 -21.09 13.30
N SER A 597 -4.04 -21.11 13.75
CA SER A 597 -4.44 -20.64 15.07
C SER A 597 -4.99 -21.78 15.91
N LYS A 598 -5.21 -21.53 17.22
CA LYS A 598 -6.12 -22.36 18.02
C LYS A 598 -7.44 -22.51 17.25
N THR A 599 -8.01 -23.72 17.24
CA THR A 599 -9.31 -23.99 16.63
C THR A 599 -10.35 -23.04 17.21
N ALA A 600 -10.92 -22.20 16.35
CA ALA A 600 -11.85 -21.13 16.71
C ALA A 600 -13.31 -21.61 16.80
N TYR A 601 -13.63 -22.73 16.15
CA TYR A 601 -14.95 -23.35 16.25
C TYR A 601 -14.90 -24.87 16.26
N ALA A 602 -15.79 -25.46 17.06
CA ALA A 602 -16.09 -26.88 17.03
C ALA A 602 -16.89 -27.27 15.77
N ALA A 603 -16.86 -28.55 15.42
CA ALA A 603 -17.62 -29.11 14.30
C ALA A 603 -19.14 -28.84 14.36
N THR A 604 -19.69 -28.63 15.56
CA THR A 604 -21.13 -28.41 15.81
C THR A 604 -21.66 -27.05 15.35
N GLY A 605 -20.80 -26.08 15.05
CA GLY A 605 -21.22 -24.68 14.93
C GLY A 605 -20.69 -23.81 16.06
N ALA A 606 -20.59 -24.34 17.28
CA ALA A 606 -20.22 -23.55 18.45
C ALA A 606 -18.81 -22.92 18.33
N PRO A 607 -18.62 -21.63 18.69
CA PRO A 607 -17.31 -21.07 18.91
C PRO A 607 -16.58 -21.82 20.03
N SER A 608 -15.28 -21.99 19.88
CA SER A 608 -14.42 -22.59 20.90
C SER A 608 -14.04 -21.52 21.95
N PRO A 609 -14.01 -21.88 23.25
CA PRO A 609 -13.52 -20.99 24.31
C PRO A 609 -12.00 -20.81 24.23
#